data_AF-A0A9D6QH24-F1
#
_entry.id   AF-A0A9D6QH24-F1
#
_cell.length_a   1.000
_cell.length_b   1.000
_cell.length_c   1.000
_cell.angle_alpha   90.00
_cell.angle_beta   90.00
_cell.angle_gamma   90.00
#
_symmetry.space_group_name_H-M   'P 1'
#
loop_
_entity.id
_entity.type
_entity.pdbx_description
1 polymer ?
#
loop_
_entity_poly.entity_id
_entity_poly.type
_entity_poly.pdbx_seq_one_letter_code
_entity_poly.pdbx_strand_id
1 'polypeptide(L)'
;MTPSLLPGSRWFQWVRNFTLRVGVLTGVYLTAVMVISVLAATRMEFLEPVADVRNGVAYAAFFFFMMIPIGCFLRSPVRMFASAMCGWAILSVNYALMGIFFIHLHARLGKTPFHLFILGALVYGVAAVASWVAGMVMLLRHQPIAAHRRRM
;
A
#
# COMPACT_ATOMS: atom_id res chain seq x y z
N MET A 1 30.08 6.59 -24.81
CA MET A 1 29.21 7.78 -24.81
C MET A 1 28.12 7.59 -23.77
N THR A 2 28.19 8.30 -22.65
CA THR A 2 27.15 8.32 -21.61
C THR A 2 26.13 9.40 -21.95
N PRO A 3 24.83 9.09 -22.15
CA PRO A 3 23.83 10.09 -22.50
C PRO A 3 23.63 11.06 -21.32
N SER A 4 23.80 12.36 -21.59
CA SER A 4 23.61 13.44 -20.63
C SER A 4 22.13 13.54 -20.24
N LEU A 5 21.83 13.14 -19.01
CA LEU A 5 20.49 13.26 -18.43
C LEU A 5 20.12 14.74 -18.24
N LEU A 6 19.25 15.26 -19.10
CA LEU A 6 18.67 16.60 -18.97
C LEU A 6 18.09 16.79 -17.56
N PRO A 7 18.39 17.90 -16.84
CA PRO A 7 18.02 18.05 -15.42
C PRO A 7 16.53 17.88 -15.11
N GLY A 8 15.63 18.23 -16.04
CA GLY A 8 14.18 18.03 -15.90
C GLY A 8 13.68 16.59 -16.14
N SER A 9 14.47 15.73 -16.78
CA SER A 9 14.02 14.39 -17.21
C SER A 9 13.69 13.44 -16.05
N ARG A 10 14.22 13.69 -14.85
CA ARG A 10 13.98 12.87 -13.65
C ARG A 10 12.51 12.80 -13.24
N TRP A 11 11.74 13.88 -13.43
CA TRP A 11 10.30 13.90 -13.17
C TRP A 11 9.55 12.91 -14.07
N PHE A 12 9.92 12.84 -15.36
CA PHE A 12 9.31 11.91 -16.31
C PHE A 12 9.80 10.45 -16.16
N GLN A 13 10.89 10.23 -15.41
CA GLN A 13 11.40 8.89 -15.06
C GLN A 13 10.78 8.31 -13.77
N TRP A 14 10.01 9.09 -13.02
CA TRP A 14 9.16 8.62 -11.93
C TRP A 14 7.83 8.04 -12.47
N VAL A 15 7.28 8.71 -13.49
CA VAL A 15 6.51 8.03 -14.54
C VAL A 15 7.43 7.00 -15.22
N ARG A 16 6.90 5.96 -15.90
CA ARG A 16 7.64 4.76 -16.36
C ARG A 16 8.14 3.84 -15.23
N ASN A 17 8.59 4.33 -14.07
CA ASN A 17 8.95 3.48 -12.92
C ASN A 17 7.73 2.72 -12.35
N PHE A 18 7.62 1.43 -12.69
CA PHE A 18 6.44 0.61 -12.39
C PHE A 18 6.11 0.53 -10.88
N THR A 19 7.12 0.36 -10.02
CA THR A 19 6.95 0.35 -8.55
C THR A 19 6.26 1.61 -8.03
N LEU A 20 6.65 2.78 -8.55
CA LEU A 20 6.13 4.07 -8.09
C LEU A 20 4.73 4.32 -8.65
N ARG A 21 4.49 3.98 -9.92
CA ARG A 21 3.13 3.97 -10.51
C ARG A 21 2.14 3.12 -9.70
N VAL A 22 2.51 1.89 -9.34
CA VAL A 22 1.66 1.00 -8.53
C VAL A 22 1.39 1.59 -7.15
N GLY A 23 2.42 2.12 -6.47
CA GLY A 23 2.27 2.75 -5.17
C GLY A 23 1.36 3.98 -5.20
N VAL A 24 1.50 4.83 -6.21
CA VAL A 24 0.70 6.04 -6.41
C VAL A 24 -0.74 5.70 -6.73
N LEU A 25 -0.99 4.79 -7.67
CA LEU A 25 -2.35 4.32 -7.98
C LEU A 25 -3.02 3.74 -6.74
N THR A 26 -2.31 2.89 -5.99
CA THR A 26 -2.80 2.35 -4.71
C THR A 26 -3.16 3.47 -3.73
N GLY A 27 -2.27 4.45 -3.53
CA GLY A 27 -2.52 5.60 -2.65
C GLY A 27 -3.69 6.48 -3.09
N VAL A 28 -3.89 6.66 -4.40
CA VAL A 28 -5.02 7.40 -4.99
C VAL A 28 -6.33 6.64 -4.78
N TYR A 29 -6.37 5.33 -5.04
CA TYR A 29 -7.58 4.52 -4.79
C TYR A 29 -7.95 4.47 -3.30
N LEU A 30 -6.97 4.24 -2.42
CA LEU A 30 -7.20 4.25 -0.96
C LEU A 30 -7.70 5.63 -0.48
N THR A 31 -7.13 6.72 -0.99
CA THR A 31 -7.61 8.08 -0.71
C THR A 31 -9.03 8.30 -1.23
N ALA A 32 -9.36 7.84 -2.44
CA ALA A 32 -10.71 7.96 -2.99
C ALA A 32 -11.75 7.21 -2.14
N VAL A 33 -11.46 5.97 -1.75
CA VAL A 33 -12.33 5.19 -0.84
C VAL A 33 -12.49 5.89 0.51
N MET A 34 -11.40 6.43 1.08
CA MET A 34 -11.44 7.23 2.31
C MET A 34 -12.40 8.42 2.18
N VAL A 35 -12.21 9.25 1.15
CA VAL A 35 -12.98 10.47 0.92
C VAL A 35 -14.46 10.15 0.70
N ILE A 36 -14.77 9.17 -0.15
CA ILE A 36 -16.14 8.72 -0.41
C ILE A 36 -16.80 8.20 0.88
N SER A 37 -16.07 7.44 1.70
CA SER A 37 -16.59 6.90 2.97
C SER A 37 -16.88 8.01 3.99
N VAL A 38 -16.00 9.00 4.11
CA VAL A 38 -16.20 10.18 4.99
C VAL A 38 -17.37 11.03 4.50
N LEU A 39 -17.50 11.26 3.20
CA LEU A 39 -18.62 12.00 2.62
C LEU A 39 -19.94 11.27 2.83
N ALA A 40 -20.00 9.96 2.57
CA ALA A 40 -21.20 9.15 2.81
C ALA A 40 -21.58 9.11 4.30
N ALA A 41 -20.61 9.08 5.21
CA ALA A 41 -20.86 9.14 6.65
C ALA A 41 -21.30 10.53 7.15
N THR A 42 -20.98 11.61 6.43
CA THR A 42 -21.29 13.00 6.85
C THR A 42 -22.49 13.62 6.13
N ARG A 43 -22.86 13.11 4.95
CA ARG A 43 -23.94 13.68 4.12
C ARG A 43 -25.19 12.80 4.01
N MET A 44 -25.14 11.55 4.47
CA MET A 44 -26.23 10.59 4.33
C MET A 44 -26.63 10.01 5.69
N GLU A 45 -27.26 10.83 6.52
CA GLU A 45 -27.86 10.42 7.80
C GLU A 45 -28.93 9.32 7.59
N PHE A 46 -29.58 9.31 6.42
CA PHE A 46 -30.49 8.24 5.99
C PHE A 46 -29.85 6.83 5.92
N LEU A 47 -28.51 6.73 5.94
CA LEU A 47 -27.77 5.46 5.99
C LEU A 47 -27.39 5.03 7.43
N GLU A 48 -27.81 5.72 8.49
CA GLU A 48 -27.60 5.26 9.87
C GLU A 48 -28.11 3.83 10.15
N PRO A 49 -29.30 3.40 9.67
CA PRO A 49 -29.77 2.01 9.84
C PRO A 49 -28.91 0.97 9.12
N VAL A 50 -28.02 1.40 8.21
CA VAL A 50 -27.20 0.57 7.33
C VAL A 50 -25.71 0.89 7.52
N ALA A 51 -25.35 1.55 8.63
CA ALA A 51 -24.01 2.07 8.88
C ALA A 51 -22.96 0.96 8.89
N ASP A 52 -23.26 -0.20 9.48
CA ASP A 52 -22.36 -1.35 9.53
C ASP A 52 -22.06 -1.93 8.14
N VAL A 53 -23.07 -2.04 7.27
CA VAL A 53 -22.90 -2.53 5.90
C VAL A 53 -22.08 -1.54 5.08
N ARG A 54 -22.37 -0.23 5.18
CA ARG A 54 -21.60 0.83 4.51
C ARG A 54 -20.13 0.80 4.94
N ASN A 55 -19.88 0.69 6.26
CA ASN A 55 -18.53 0.61 6.81
C ASN A 55 -17.84 -0.69 6.37
N GLY A 56 -18.56 -1.82 6.36
CA GLY A 56 -18.08 -3.12 5.86
C GLY A 56 -17.66 -3.06 4.39
N VAL A 57 -18.46 -2.44 3.52
CA VAL A 57 -18.11 -2.20 2.10
C VAL A 57 -16.87 -1.32 1.98
N ALA A 58 -16.75 -0.25 2.78
CA ALA A 58 -15.56 0.58 2.81
C ALA A 58 -14.31 -0.22 3.23
N TYR A 59 -14.38 -1.03 4.31
CA TYR A 59 -13.29 -1.89 4.74
C TYR A 59 -12.91 -2.94 3.69
N ALA A 60 -13.89 -3.56 3.03
CA ALA A 60 -13.65 -4.51 1.94
C ALA A 60 -12.95 -3.86 0.74
N ALA A 61 -13.37 -2.65 0.34
CA ALA A 61 -12.71 -1.88 -0.71
C ALA A 61 -11.27 -1.49 -0.31
N PHE A 62 -11.07 -0.99 0.91
CA PHE A 62 -9.73 -0.71 1.46
C PHE A 62 -8.82 -1.95 1.40
N PHE A 63 -9.30 -3.11 1.87
CA PHE A 63 -8.56 -4.36 1.84
C PHE A 63 -8.22 -4.79 0.40
N PHE A 64 -9.18 -4.70 -0.52
CA PHE A 64 -8.98 -5.04 -1.94
C PHE A 64 -7.88 -4.16 -2.59
N PHE A 65 -7.94 -2.83 -2.40
CA PHE A 65 -6.90 -1.94 -2.92
C PHE A 65 -5.53 -2.17 -2.24
N MET A 66 -5.50 -2.55 -0.95
CA MET A 66 -4.27 -2.97 -0.28
C MET A 66 -3.68 -4.29 -0.83
N MET A 67 -4.45 -5.13 -1.50
CA MET A 67 -3.88 -6.33 -2.14
C MET A 67 -3.09 -6.02 -3.42
N ILE A 68 -3.21 -4.81 -3.99
CA ILE A 68 -2.58 -4.45 -5.27
C ILE A 68 -1.03 -4.52 -5.22
N PRO A 69 -0.31 -3.87 -4.28
CA PRO A 69 1.14 -3.95 -4.24
C PRO A 69 1.62 -5.39 -3.99
N ILE A 70 0.87 -6.14 -3.18
CA ILE A 70 1.14 -7.55 -2.88
C ILE A 70 1.08 -8.38 -4.17
N GLY A 71 -0.05 -8.36 -4.88
CA GLY A 71 -0.23 -9.08 -6.14
C GLY A 71 0.78 -8.70 -7.23
N CYS A 72 1.12 -7.41 -7.34
CA CYS A 72 2.11 -6.93 -8.32
C CYS A 72 3.56 -7.32 -7.99
N PHE A 73 3.92 -7.55 -6.72
CA PHE A 73 5.32 -7.67 -6.28
C PHE A 73 5.63 -8.86 -5.36
N LEU A 74 4.81 -9.92 -5.35
CA LEU A 74 5.05 -11.17 -4.58
C LEU A 74 6.49 -11.72 -4.67
N ARG A 75 7.15 -11.57 -5.83
CA ARG A 75 8.53 -12.05 -6.09
C ARG A 75 9.61 -10.98 -5.85
N SER A 76 9.26 -9.84 -5.25
CA SER A 76 10.15 -8.68 -5.08
C SER A 76 9.79 -7.90 -3.81
N PRO A 77 10.10 -8.45 -2.62
CA PRO A 77 9.66 -7.91 -1.33
C PRO A 77 10.03 -6.43 -1.13
N VAL A 78 11.23 -6.02 -1.58
CA VAL A 78 11.67 -4.61 -1.54
C VAL A 78 10.79 -3.70 -2.41
N ARG A 79 10.37 -4.15 -3.60
CA ARG A 79 9.48 -3.37 -4.48
C ARG A 79 8.05 -3.33 -3.94
N MET A 80 7.59 -4.44 -3.35
CA MET A 80 6.31 -4.51 -2.65
C MET A 80 6.25 -3.50 -1.50
N PHE A 81 7.27 -3.51 -0.63
CA PHE A 81 7.37 -2.57 0.48
C PHE A 81 7.46 -1.12 -0.01
N ALA A 82 8.36 -0.80 -0.95
CA ALA A 82 8.53 0.57 -1.46
C ALA A 82 7.27 1.13 -2.15
N SER A 83 6.55 0.32 -2.93
CA SER A 83 5.28 0.73 -3.55
C SER A 83 4.18 0.92 -2.51
N ALA A 84 4.05 0.01 -1.54
CA ALA A 84 3.11 0.15 -0.45
C ALA A 84 3.37 1.40 0.41
N MET A 85 4.62 1.62 0.83
CA MET A 85 5.01 2.80 1.61
C MET A 85 4.69 4.11 0.87
N CYS A 86 4.86 4.14 -0.46
CA CYS A 86 4.44 5.28 -1.27
C CYS A 86 2.92 5.51 -1.22
N GLY A 87 2.11 4.44 -1.36
CA GLY A 87 0.66 4.52 -1.26
C GLY A 87 0.16 4.94 0.13
N TRP A 88 0.75 4.39 1.20
CA TRP A 88 0.43 4.76 2.58
C TRP A 88 0.88 6.16 2.95
N ALA A 89 2.00 6.67 2.40
CA ALA A 89 2.39 8.06 2.56
C ALA A 89 1.33 9.01 1.97
N ILE A 90 0.88 8.72 0.74
CA ILE A 90 -0.19 9.50 0.06
C ILE A 90 -1.48 9.45 0.89
N LEU A 91 -1.91 8.28 1.35
CA LEU A 91 -3.10 8.13 2.21
C LEU A 91 -2.96 8.92 3.52
N SER A 92 -1.80 8.83 4.19
CA SER A 92 -1.58 9.47 5.50
C SER A 92 -1.54 11.01 5.39
N VAL A 93 -0.97 11.54 4.31
CA VAL A 93 -1.00 12.98 4.00
C VAL A 93 -2.44 13.44 3.71
N ASN A 94 -3.19 12.69 2.89
CA ASN A 94 -4.59 13.04 2.61
C ASN A 94 -5.49 12.92 3.85
N TYR A 95 -5.22 11.96 4.75
CA TYR A 95 -5.92 11.84 6.03
C TYR A 95 -5.61 13.04 6.94
N ALA A 96 -4.35 13.48 7.00
CA ALA A 96 -3.97 14.69 7.73
C ALA A 96 -4.70 15.94 7.18
N LEU A 97 -4.74 16.10 5.86
CA LEU A 97 -5.48 17.19 5.19
C LEU A 97 -6.99 17.13 5.47
N MET A 98 -7.61 15.94 5.36
CA MET A 98 -9.03 15.78 5.74
C MET A 98 -9.28 16.11 7.21
N GLY A 99 -8.33 15.83 8.11
CA GLY A 99 -8.43 16.20 9.52
C GLY A 99 -8.50 17.71 9.79
N ILE A 100 -8.02 18.54 8.86
CA ILE A 100 -8.14 20.01 8.94
C ILE A 100 -9.58 20.44 8.64
N PHE A 101 -10.22 19.83 7.62
CA PHE A 101 -11.60 20.13 7.24
C PHE A 101 -12.64 19.48 8.17
N PHE A 102 -12.33 18.29 8.71
CA PHE A 102 -13.21 17.51 9.57
C PHE A 102 -12.57 17.32 10.95
N ILE A 103 -12.65 18.34 11.80
CA ILE A 103 -12.10 18.35 13.18
C ILE A 103 -12.57 17.12 13.99
N HIS A 104 -13.84 16.72 13.85
CA HIS A 104 -14.41 15.55 14.52
C HIS A 104 -13.91 14.19 13.99
N LEU A 105 -13.19 14.13 12.86
CA LEU A 105 -12.69 12.89 12.27
C LEU A 105 -11.62 12.25 13.16
N HIS A 106 -10.70 13.06 13.71
CA HIS A 106 -9.69 12.61 14.66
C HIS A 106 -10.33 12.09 15.96
N ALA A 107 -11.39 12.74 16.45
CA ALA A 107 -12.14 12.29 17.62
C ALA A 107 -12.90 10.98 17.38
N ARG A 108 -13.52 10.79 16.20
CA ARG A 108 -14.26 9.56 15.87
C ARG A 108 -13.38 8.35 15.54
N LEU A 109 -12.23 8.52 14.89
CA LEU A 109 -11.32 7.40 14.56
C LEU A 109 -10.26 7.12 15.62
N GLY A 110 -9.96 8.09 16.50
CA GLY A 110 -8.96 7.98 17.57
C GLY A 110 -7.52 7.77 17.09
N LYS A 111 -7.24 7.92 15.79
CA LYS A 111 -5.93 7.64 15.17
C LYS A 111 -5.37 8.90 14.52
N THR A 112 -4.10 9.18 14.82
CA THR A 112 -3.34 10.25 14.14
C THR A 112 -2.84 9.74 12.78
N PRO A 113 -2.57 10.63 11.79
CA PRO A 113 -2.01 10.24 10.50
C PRO A 113 -0.73 9.39 10.61
N PHE A 114 0.09 9.65 11.63
CA PHE A 114 1.32 8.89 11.88
C PHE A 114 1.05 7.44 12.31
N HIS A 115 -0.02 7.18 13.08
CA HIS A 115 -0.42 5.81 13.42
C HIS A 115 -0.89 5.03 12.20
N LEU A 116 -1.59 5.67 11.25
CA LEU A 116 -1.95 5.03 9.98
C LEU A 116 -0.70 4.69 9.17
N PHE A 117 0.26 5.61 9.06
CA PHE A 117 1.53 5.36 8.37
C PHE A 117 2.32 4.19 8.99
N ILE A 118 2.44 4.14 10.32
CA ILE A 118 3.09 3.02 11.03
C ILE A 118 2.35 1.70 10.81
N LEU A 119 1.01 1.70 10.87
CA LEU A 119 0.20 0.50 10.62
C LEU A 119 0.49 -0.07 9.22
N GLY A 120 0.57 0.79 8.21
CA GLY A 120 0.99 0.41 6.86
C GLY A 120 2.40 -0.17 6.80
N ALA A 121 3.37 0.51 7.42
CA ALA A 121 4.75 0.05 7.49
C ALA A 121 4.87 -1.32 8.17
N LEU A 122 4.12 -1.57 9.24
CA LEU A 122 4.15 -2.83 9.98
C LEU A 122 3.50 -3.97 9.18
N VAL A 123 2.30 -3.75 8.62
CA VAL A 123 1.59 -4.74 7.80
C VAL A 123 2.42 -5.16 6.58
N TYR A 124 2.96 -4.18 5.83
CA TYR A 124 3.74 -4.48 4.63
C TYR A 124 5.18 -4.90 4.93
N GLY A 125 5.74 -4.51 6.08
CA GLY A 125 7.01 -5.05 6.57
C GLY A 125 6.91 -6.55 6.85
N VAL A 126 5.88 -6.97 7.59
CA VAL A 126 5.60 -8.40 7.84
C VAL A 126 5.34 -9.14 6.52
N ALA A 127 4.53 -8.59 5.62
CA ALA A 127 4.28 -9.21 4.31
C ALA A 127 5.55 -9.31 3.45
N ALA A 128 6.45 -8.31 3.50
CA ALA A 128 7.72 -8.32 2.77
C ALA A 128 8.68 -9.39 3.32
N VAL A 129 8.75 -9.57 4.64
CA VAL A 129 9.51 -10.66 5.27
C VAL A 129 8.90 -12.02 4.91
N ALA A 130 7.58 -12.16 5.00
CA ALA A 130 6.89 -13.40 4.66
C ALA A 130 7.08 -13.81 3.19
N SER A 131 6.96 -12.87 2.25
CA SER A 131 7.20 -13.13 0.81
C SER A 131 8.68 -13.44 0.52
N TRP A 132 9.63 -12.81 1.22
CA TRP A 132 11.04 -13.15 1.13
C TRP A 132 11.33 -14.59 1.61
N VAL A 133 10.85 -14.95 2.80
CA VAL A 133 11.00 -16.31 3.37
C VAL A 133 10.33 -17.36 2.49
N ALA A 134 9.12 -17.10 1.99
CA ALA A 134 8.44 -17.98 1.03
C ALA A 134 9.27 -18.18 -0.26
N GLY A 135 9.90 -17.11 -0.76
CA GLY A 135 10.84 -17.18 -1.87
C GLY A 135 12.05 -18.08 -1.60
N MET A 136 12.65 -17.99 -0.41
CA MET A 136 13.76 -18.87 0.00
C MET A 136 13.31 -20.33 0.10
N VAL A 137 12.17 -20.61 0.73
CA VAL A 137 11.61 -21.97 0.84
C VAL A 137 11.28 -22.56 -0.55
N MET A 138 10.73 -21.75 -1.47
CA MET A 138 10.51 -22.18 -2.85
C MET A 138 11.82 -22.47 -3.57
N LEU A 139 12.86 -21.65 -3.40
CA LEU A 139 14.18 -21.88 -4.02
C LEU A 139 14.81 -23.19 -3.52
N LEU A 140 14.76 -23.45 -2.21
CA LEU A 140 15.22 -24.73 -1.61
C LEU A 140 14.45 -25.93 -2.16
N ARG A 141 13.13 -25.82 -2.40
CA ARG A 141 12.33 -26.89 -3.00
C ARG A 141 12.69 -27.20 -4.47
N HIS A 142 13.22 -26.22 -5.21
CA HIS A 142 13.61 -26.38 -6.62
C HIS A 142 15.09 -26.75 -6.79
N GLN A 143 15.91 -26.64 -5.75
CA GLN A 143 17.27 -27.18 -5.73
C GLN A 143 17.31 -28.46 -4.91
N PRO A 144 17.08 -29.65 -5.51
CA PRO A 144 17.30 -30.91 -4.80
C PRO A 144 18.75 -30.97 -4.33
N ILE A 145 18.96 -31.39 -3.08
CA ILE A 145 20.28 -31.50 -2.45
C ILE A 145 21.00 -32.75 -3.00
N ALA A 146 21.36 -32.70 -4.28
CA ALA A 146 22.12 -33.69 -5.02
C ALA A 146 22.77 -33.00 -6.25
N ALA A 147 24.08 -33.06 -6.51
CA ALA A 147 25.08 -33.96 -5.97
C ALA A 147 26.46 -33.30 -5.83
N HIS A 148 26.83 -32.83 -4.63
CA HIS A 148 28.21 -32.43 -4.32
C HIS A 148 29.10 -33.61 -3.85
N ARG A 149 28.56 -34.84 -3.80
CA ARG A 149 29.26 -36.05 -3.32
C ARG A 149 29.84 -36.92 -4.45
N ARG A 150 30.50 -36.32 -5.45
CA ARG A 150 31.22 -37.05 -6.54
C ARG A 150 32.40 -36.25 -7.15
N ARG A 151 33.19 -35.51 -6.36
CA ARG A 151 34.50 -34.92 -6.79
C ARG A 151 35.52 -34.85 -5.64
N MET A 152 35.66 -35.96 -4.92
CA MET A 152 36.88 -36.35 -4.21
C MET A 152 37.18 -37.79 -4.63
#